data_AF-A0A1G3ABL4-F1
#
_entry.id   AF-A0A1G3ABL4-F1
#
_cell.length_a   1.000
_cell.length_b   1.000
_cell.length_c   1.000
_cell.angle_alpha   90.00
_cell.angle_beta   90.00
_cell.angle_gamma   90.00
#
_symmetry.space_group_name_H-M   'P 1'
#
loop_
_entity.id
_entity.type
_entity.pdbx_description
1 polymer ?
#
loop_
_entity_poly.entity_id
_entity_poly.type
_entity_poly.pdbx_seq_one_letter_code
_entity_poly.pdbx_strand_id
1 'polypeptide(L)'
;MRGLPLLAEDDTDDEVAADVPVAMEMNLFHPPRRLAAADGIIDSGPSWGHSGPWVEDVDGDGVNDLVVGDFSGLFRCYRNAGTNQQPGYDKPLNLQAGGEDAKVPIY
;
A
#
# COMPACT_ATOMS: atom_id res chain seq x y z
N MET A 1 32.49 -7.34 -57.74
CA MET A 1 31.02 -7.28 -57.87
C MET A 1 30.42 -8.38 -57.03
N ARG A 2 29.75 -8.03 -55.93
CA ARG A 2 28.53 -8.65 -55.36
C ARG A 2 28.37 -8.16 -53.92
N GLY A 3 27.42 -7.26 -53.75
CA GLY A 3 26.96 -6.81 -52.44
C GLY A 3 26.26 -7.95 -51.72
N LEU A 4 26.39 -7.95 -50.40
CA LEU A 4 25.54 -8.75 -49.54
C LEU A 4 24.17 -8.05 -49.44
N PRO A 5 23.05 -8.80 -49.54
CA PRO A 5 21.73 -8.22 -49.46
C PRO A 5 21.37 -7.84 -48.01
N LEU A 6 20.75 -6.68 -47.91
CA LEU A 6 19.90 -6.26 -46.80
C LEU A 6 18.66 -7.18 -46.77
N LEU A 7 18.21 -7.57 -45.57
CA LEU A 7 16.83 -7.88 -45.12
C LEU A 7 16.74 -9.13 -44.24
N ALA A 8 16.34 -8.92 -42.99
CA ALA A 8 15.37 -9.73 -42.26
C ALA A 8 14.86 -8.90 -41.05
N GLU A 9 13.95 -7.99 -41.36
CA GLU A 9 12.71 -7.66 -40.64
C GLU A 9 12.65 -8.12 -39.16
N ASP A 10 12.96 -7.19 -38.27
CA ASP A 10 12.76 -7.26 -36.81
C ASP A 10 11.29 -6.93 -36.48
N ASP A 11 10.38 -7.77 -37.00
CA ASP A 11 8.93 -7.65 -36.81
C ASP A 11 8.38 -9.01 -36.35
N THR A 12 9.00 -9.60 -35.33
CA THR A 12 8.26 -10.53 -34.49
C THR A 12 7.34 -9.68 -33.64
N ASP A 13 6.07 -9.61 -34.03
CA ASP A 13 4.98 -9.21 -33.15
C ASP A 13 5.28 -9.75 -31.75
N ASP A 14 5.37 -8.84 -30.77
CA ASP A 14 5.27 -9.18 -29.35
C ASP A 14 3.92 -9.87 -29.18
N GLU A 15 3.89 -11.19 -29.39
CA GLU A 15 2.77 -12.02 -29.01
C GLU A 15 2.71 -11.96 -27.48
N VAL A 16 2.02 -10.93 -26.99
CA VAL A 16 1.45 -10.90 -25.65
C VAL A 16 0.50 -12.10 -25.60
N ALA A 17 1.04 -13.24 -25.20
CA ALA A 17 0.25 -14.40 -24.83
C ALA A 17 -0.86 -13.85 -23.94
N ALA A 18 -2.12 -14.02 -24.38
CA ALA A 18 -3.26 -13.56 -23.62
C ALA A 18 -3.05 -13.98 -22.17
N ASP A 19 -3.24 -13.05 -21.21
CA ASP A 19 -3.15 -13.33 -19.78
C ASP A 19 -4.02 -14.55 -19.47
N VAL A 20 -3.41 -15.74 -19.52
CA VAL A 20 -4.07 -16.96 -19.11
C VAL A 20 -4.14 -16.81 -17.61
N PRO A 21 -5.34 -16.65 -17.02
CA PRO A 21 -5.44 -16.56 -15.58
C PRO A 21 -4.82 -17.84 -15.03
N VAL A 22 -3.63 -17.71 -14.43
CA VAL A 22 -3.05 -18.79 -13.62
C VAL A 22 -4.13 -19.11 -12.60
N ALA A 23 -4.56 -20.38 -12.57
CA ALA A 23 -5.63 -20.84 -11.70
C ALA A 23 -5.46 -20.19 -10.33
N MET A 24 -6.40 -19.30 -9.99
CA MET A 24 -6.44 -18.62 -8.71
C MET A 24 -6.37 -19.68 -7.63
N GLU A 25 -5.26 -19.75 -6.91
CA GLU A 25 -5.14 -20.50 -5.66
C GLU A 25 -6.28 -20.03 -4.77
N MET A 26 -7.38 -20.79 -4.70
CA MET A 26 -8.62 -20.39 -4.03
C MET A 26 -8.45 -20.17 -2.52
N ASN A 27 -7.25 -20.41 -1.99
CA ASN A 27 -6.87 -20.28 -0.59
C ASN A 27 -5.62 -19.40 -0.36
N LEU A 28 -5.24 -18.54 -1.32
CA LEU A 28 -4.08 -17.66 -1.16
C LEU A 28 -4.26 -16.64 -0.01
N PHE A 29 -5.50 -16.21 0.24
CA PHE A 29 -5.82 -15.21 1.25
C PHE A 29 -6.73 -15.75 2.34
N HIS A 30 -6.56 -15.24 3.56
CA HIS A 30 -7.56 -15.38 4.60
C HIS A 30 -8.85 -14.65 4.21
N PRO A 31 -10.02 -15.04 4.79
CA PRO A 31 -11.24 -14.27 4.63
C PRO A 31 -11.01 -12.79 4.99
N PRO A 32 -11.65 -11.85 4.26
CA PRO A 32 -11.48 -10.43 4.51
C PRO A 32 -11.93 -10.10 5.94
N ARG A 33 -11.15 -9.25 6.62
CA ARG A 33 -11.45 -8.75 7.95
C ARG A 33 -11.40 -7.24 7.94
N ARG A 34 -12.39 -6.59 8.55
CA ARG A 34 -12.32 -5.14 8.80
C ARG A 34 -11.23 -4.89 9.86
N LEU A 35 -10.31 -3.98 9.57
CA LEU A 35 -9.33 -3.54 10.55
C LEU A 35 -10.00 -2.62 11.57
N ALA A 36 -9.61 -2.78 12.83
CA ALA A 36 -10.14 -1.99 13.94
C ALA A 36 -8.99 -1.40 14.73
N ALA A 37 -9.25 -0.23 15.30
CA ALA A 37 -8.46 0.44 16.31
C ALA A 37 -9.28 0.56 17.60
N ALA A 38 -8.67 1.06 18.67
CA ALA A 38 -9.32 1.25 19.96
C ALA A 38 -10.58 2.13 19.90
N ASP A 39 -10.71 3.01 18.90
CA ASP A 39 -11.85 3.89 18.68
C ASP A 39 -12.89 3.35 17.68
N GLY A 40 -12.70 2.15 17.14
CA GLY A 40 -13.66 1.48 16.27
C GLY A 40 -13.05 0.99 14.97
N ILE A 41 -13.86 0.89 13.93
CA ILE A 41 -13.37 0.43 12.63
C ILE A 41 -12.52 1.52 11.98
N ILE A 42 -11.37 1.12 11.44
CA ILE A 42 -10.51 2.00 10.67
C ILE A 42 -11.23 2.31 9.35
N ASP A 43 -11.67 3.56 9.25
CA ASP A 43 -12.37 4.12 8.10
C ASP A 43 -11.74 5.48 7.78
N SER A 44 -11.48 5.76 6.50
CA SER A 44 -10.94 7.05 6.08
C SER A 44 -11.97 8.17 6.11
N GLY A 45 -13.23 7.85 6.38
CA GLY A 45 -14.30 8.81 6.55
C GLY A 45 -14.92 9.26 5.21
N PRO A 46 -15.90 10.18 5.26
CA PRO A 46 -16.75 10.49 4.11
C PRO A 46 -16.12 11.43 3.07
N SER A 47 -14.98 12.07 3.37
CA SER A 47 -14.55 13.27 2.64
C SER A 47 -13.30 13.11 1.79
N TRP A 48 -12.46 12.09 2.01
CA TRP A 48 -11.17 11.99 1.30
C TRP A 48 -10.83 10.54 0.99
N GLY A 49 -11.08 10.14 -0.27
CA GLY A 49 -10.64 8.87 -0.84
C GLY A 49 -9.13 8.82 -1.04
N HIS A 50 -8.65 7.81 -1.79
CA HIS A 50 -7.21 7.55 -2.01
C HIS A 50 -6.42 7.28 -0.73
N SER A 51 -6.96 6.42 0.13
CA SER A 51 -6.22 5.92 1.29
C SER A 51 -4.96 5.17 0.84
N GLY A 52 -3.80 5.65 1.30
CA GLY A 52 -2.50 5.03 1.07
C GLY A 52 -1.99 4.41 2.37
N PRO A 53 -2.21 3.10 2.61
CA PRO A 53 -1.68 2.44 3.79
C PRO A 53 -0.19 2.12 3.64
N TRP A 54 0.55 2.24 4.73
CA TRP A 54 1.94 1.81 4.89
C TRP A 54 2.11 1.15 6.25
N VAL A 55 3.01 0.16 6.34
CA VAL A 55 3.27 -0.60 7.58
C VAL A 55 4.77 -0.58 7.85
N GLU A 56 5.17 0.00 8.97
CA GLU A 56 6.58 0.20 9.38
C GLU A 56 6.66 0.37 10.89
N ASP A 57 7.81 0.06 11.49
CA ASP A 57 8.12 0.42 12.88
C ASP A 57 8.43 1.93 12.97
N VAL A 58 7.40 2.73 13.25
CA VAL A 58 7.51 4.20 13.20
C VAL A 58 8.17 4.77 14.44
N ASP A 59 7.93 4.17 15.60
CA ASP A 59 8.45 4.63 16.89
C ASP A 59 9.71 3.88 17.38
N GLY A 60 10.13 2.85 16.67
CA GLY A 60 11.38 2.13 16.89
C GLY A 60 11.29 1.07 18.00
N ASP A 61 10.08 0.63 18.35
CA ASP A 61 9.86 -0.39 19.39
C ASP A 61 9.92 -1.84 18.87
N GLY A 62 10.16 -2.02 17.57
CA GLY A 62 10.26 -3.32 16.90
C GLY A 62 8.90 -3.93 16.51
N VAL A 63 7.80 -3.20 16.77
CA VAL A 63 6.46 -3.56 16.33
C VAL A 63 6.02 -2.61 15.22
N ASN A 64 5.56 -3.18 14.11
CA ASN A 64 5.10 -2.37 12.99
C ASN A 64 3.76 -1.73 13.30
N ASP A 65 3.69 -0.44 13.05
CA ASP A 65 2.52 0.41 13.10
C ASP A 65 1.82 0.46 11.74
N LEU A 66 0.57 0.92 11.75
CA LEU A 66 -0.17 1.22 10.52
C LEU A 66 -0.22 2.74 10.32
N VAL A 67 0.32 3.21 9.20
CA VAL A 67 0.20 4.60 8.76
C VAL A 67 -0.78 4.66 7.59
N VAL A 68 -1.73 5.58 7.63
CA VAL A 68 -2.70 5.81 6.56
C VAL A 68 -2.69 7.28 6.18
N GLY A 69 -2.20 7.57 4.97
CA GLY A 69 -2.36 8.88 4.33
C GLY A 69 -3.66 8.96 3.53
N ASP A 70 -4.12 10.18 3.27
CA ASP A 70 -5.24 10.47 2.39
C ASP A 70 -5.10 11.86 1.72
N PHE A 71 -6.10 12.28 0.97
CA PHE A 71 -6.13 13.59 0.29
C PHE A 71 -6.26 14.83 1.19
N SER A 72 -6.30 14.69 2.52
CA SER A 72 -6.05 15.82 3.43
C SER A 72 -4.57 16.25 3.44
N GLY A 73 -3.67 15.41 2.91
CA GLY A 73 -2.23 15.62 2.97
C GLY A 73 -1.63 15.26 4.32
N LEU A 74 -2.43 14.84 5.30
CA LEU A 74 -2.00 14.35 6.61
C LEU A 74 -1.84 12.83 6.62
N PHE A 75 -1.14 12.33 7.63
CA PHE A 75 -0.94 10.91 7.86
C PHE A 75 -1.46 10.53 9.24
N ARG A 76 -2.39 9.59 9.30
CA ARG A 76 -2.87 8.99 10.55
C ARG A 76 -1.99 7.80 10.90
N CYS A 77 -1.30 7.86 12.03
CA CYS A 77 -0.53 6.75 12.58
C CYS A 77 -1.35 6.04 13.66
N TYR A 78 -1.56 4.75 13.46
CA TYR A 78 -2.20 3.83 14.38
C TYR A 78 -1.10 2.98 15.02
N ARG A 79 -0.67 3.36 16.23
CA ARG A 79 0.35 2.60 16.97
C ARG A 79 -0.15 1.18 17.25
N ASN A 80 0.68 0.18 17.03
CA ASN A 80 0.38 -1.21 17.33
C ASN A 80 0.80 -1.57 18.76
N ALA A 81 -0.15 -1.56 19.69
CA ALA A 81 0.06 -2.00 21.08
C ALA A 81 0.08 -3.54 21.26
N GLY A 82 -0.09 -4.30 20.17
CA GLY A 82 -0.09 -5.75 20.15
C GLY A 82 1.26 -6.33 19.72
N THR A 83 1.24 -7.17 18.67
CA THR A 83 2.44 -7.75 18.06
C THR A 83 2.33 -7.72 16.54
N ASN A 84 3.42 -7.98 15.83
CA ASN A 84 3.40 -8.09 14.36
C ASN A 84 2.49 -9.22 13.85
N GLN A 85 2.28 -10.27 14.65
CA GLN A 85 1.41 -11.41 14.27
C GLN A 85 -0.04 -11.22 14.70
N GLN A 86 -0.28 -10.42 15.74
CA GLN A 86 -1.60 -10.12 16.29
C GLN A 86 -1.65 -8.63 16.61
N PRO A 87 -1.84 -7.77 15.58
CA PRO A 87 -1.83 -6.34 15.77
C PRO A 87 -3.05 -5.89 16.58
N GLY A 88 -2.82 -4.94 17.48
CA GLY A 88 -3.84 -4.26 18.27
C GLY A 88 -3.62 -2.76 18.17
N TYR A 89 -4.37 -2.09 17.30
CA TYR A 89 -4.14 -0.69 17.00
C TYR A 89 -4.82 0.24 18.01
N ASP A 90 -4.07 1.22 18.50
CA ASP A 90 -4.61 2.31 19.30
C ASP A 90 -5.36 3.34 18.44
N LYS A 91 -6.06 4.26 19.10
CA LYS A 91 -6.68 5.41 18.44
C LYS A 91 -5.60 6.18 17.64
N PRO A 92 -5.87 6.60 16.39
CA PRO A 92 -4.87 7.26 15.59
C PRO A 92 -4.52 8.65 16.10
N LEU A 93 -3.27 9.03 15.86
CA LEU A 93 -2.77 10.40 15.95
C LEU A 93 -2.23 10.83 14.58
N ASN A 94 -2.10 12.14 14.36
CA ASN A 94 -1.34 12.61 13.20
C ASN A 94 0.13 12.26 13.40
N LEU A 95 0.76 11.68 12.39
CA LEU A 95 2.19 11.41 12.38
C LEU A 95 2.95 12.72 12.62
N GLN A 96 3.94 12.71 13.50
CA GLN A 96 4.72 13.89 13.87
C GLN A 96 6.10 13.87 13.21
N ALA A 97 6.57 15.03 12.77
CA ALA A 97 7.95 15.27 12.36
C ALA A 97 8.44 16.56 13.01
N GLY A 98 9.47 16.48 13.87
CA GLY A 98 10.00 17.65 14.57
C GLY A 98 9.03 18.33 15.54
N GLY A 99 8.00 17.62 16.01
CA GLY A 99 6.97 18.16 16.92
C GLY A 99 5.79 18.86 16.21
N GLU A 100 5.70 18.73 14.88
CA GLU A 100 4.57 19.19 14.09
C GLU A 100 3.95 18.03 13.29
N ASP A 101 2.68 18.18 12.91
CA ASP A 101 2.00 17.25 12.01
C ASP A 101 2.76 17.13 10.68
N ALA A 102 3.21 15.91 10.37
CA ALA A 102 3.75 15.58 9.07
C ALA A 102 2.66 15.75 8.00
N LYS A 103 2.99 16.48 6.95
CA LYS A 103 2.06 16.75 5.86
C LYS A 103 2.77 16.87 4.52
N VAL A 104 2.05 16.52 3.47
CA VAL A 104 2.44 16.82 2.08
C VAL A 104 1.53 17.88 1.49
N PRO A 105 2.02 18.74 0.58
CA PRO A 105 1.17 19.68 -0.13
C PRO A 105 0.08 18.95 -0.91
N ILE A 106 -1.14 19.47 -0.78
CA ILE A 106 -2.26 19.15 -1.66
C ILE A 106 -2.54 20.42 -2.44
N TYR A 107 -2.48 20.33 -3.77
CA TYR A 107 -2.71 21.42 -4.75
C TYR A 107 -2.23 22.84 -4.38
#